data_AF-A0A9R1XFE2-F1
#
_entry.id   AF-A0A9R1XFE2-F1
#
_cell.length_a   1.000
_cell.length_b   1.000
_cell.length_c   1.000
_cell.angle_alpha   90.00
_cell.angle_beta   90.00
_cell.angle_gamma   90.00
#
_symmetry.space_group_name_H-M   'P 1'
#
loop_
_entity.id
_entity.type
_entity.pdbx_description
1 polymer ?
#
loop_
_entity_poly.entity_id
_entity_poly.type
_entity_poly.pdbx_seq_one_letter_code
_entity_poly.pdbx_strand_id
1 'polypeptide(L)'
;MNKNDESVKCLQDVVRYIRKSTQQIALFKKCMKAVGVESTKFLCNDCPTRWNSTYDLLKIAVDLEKSFYDSLVGNSYRLWKHLIYKNRSFARDVVTPGSQDFVTCRAMVTFLEKFKVKT
;
A
#
# COMPACT_ATOMS: atom_id res chain seq x y z
N MET A 1 -13.63 -9.06 12.90
CA MET A 1 -12.72 -9.37 11.77
C MET A 1 -11.42 -9.85 12.41
N ASN A 2 -10.74 -10.85 11.85
CA ASN A 2 -9.47 -11.26 12.46
C ASN A 2 -8.39 -10.19 12.16
N LYS A 3 -7.34 -10.11 12.98
CA LYS A 3 -6.30 -9.08 12.85
C LYS A 3 -5.61 -9.08 11.48
N ASN A 4 -5.54 -10.23 10.82
CA ASN A 4 -4.90 -10.35 9.50
C ASN A 4 -5.77 -9.76 8.40
N ASP A 5 -7.07 -10.02 8.43
CA ASP A 5 -8.06 -9.46 7.51
C ASP A 5 -8.09 -7.92 7.62
N GLU A 6 -7.90 -7.38 8.84
CA GLU A 6 -7.79 -5.94 9.08
C GLU A 6 -6.56 -5.32 8.42
N SER A 7 -5.38 -5.93 8.59
CA SER A 7 -4.15 -5.47 7.95
C SER A 7 -4.22 -5.54 6.41
N VAL A 8 -4.80 -6.62 5.86
CA VAL A 8 -5.00 -6.76 4.41
C VAL A 8 -5.94 -5.68 3.88
N LYS A 9 -7.07 -5.48 4.55
CA LYS A 9 -8.05 -4.46 4.17
C LYS A 9 -7.43 -3.06 4.25
N CYS A 10 -6.63 -2.79 5.27
CA CYS A 10 -5.92 -1.51 5.42
C CYS A 10 -5.03 -1.24 4.19
N LEU A 11 -4.17 -2.18 3.79
CA LEU A 11 -3.34 -2.01 2.59
C LEU A 11 -4.17 -1.88 1.32
N GLN A 12 -5.23 -2.68 1.15
CA GLN A 12 -6.13 -2.57 0.00
C GLN A 12 -6.78 -1.18 -0.08
N ASP A 13 -7.24 -0.63 1.04
CA ASP A 13 -7.90 0.67 1.10
C ASP A 13 -6.93 1.81 0.76
N VAL A 14 -5.69 1.73 1.27
CA VAL A 14 -4.62 2.70 0.97
C VAL A 14 -4.23 2.62 -0.50
N VAL A 15 -4.05 1.41 -1.04
CA VAL A 15 -3.75 1.21 -2.47
C VAL A 15 -4.87 1.76 -3.34
N ARG A 16 -6.13 1.52 -2.97
CA ARG A 16 -7.30 2.06 -3.67
C ARG A 16 -7.31 3.58 -3.64
N TYR A 17 -6.92 4.20 -2.52
CA TYR A 17 -6.79 5.65 -2.42
C TYR A 17 -5.69 6.20 -3.33
N ILE A 18 -4.50 5.60 -3.33
CA ILE A 18 -3.38 6.02 -4.19
C ILE A 18 -3.79 5.98 -5.66
N ARG A 19 -4.52 4.93 -6.06
CA ARG A 19 -4.98 4.71 -7.44
C ARG A 19 -6.20 5.54 -7.83
N LYS A 20 -6.89 6.16 -6.87
CA LYS A 20 -8.17 6.87 -7.10
C LYS A 20 -8.04 8.02 -8.10
N SER A 21 -6.88 8.66 -8.19
CA SER A 21 -6.64 9.71 -9.18
C SER A 21 -5.18 9.77 -9.63
N THR A 22 -4.97 10.32 -10.84
CA THR A 22 -3.64 10.56 -11.40
C THR A 22 -2.77 11.43 -10.51
N GLN A 23 -3.38 12.39 -9.80
CA GLN A 23 -2.69 13.23 -8.82
C GLN A 23 -2.15 12.41 -7.65
N GLN A 24 -2.94 11.48 -7.08
CA GLN A 24 -2.50 10.64 -5.96
C GLN A 24 -1.39 9.67 -6.38
N ILE A 25 -1.48 9.11 -7.59
CA ILE A 25 -0.42 8.29 -8.18
C ILE A 25 0.88 9.11 -8.32
N ALA A 26 0.80 10.34 -8.84
CA ALA A 26 1.97 11.19 -9.02
C ALA A 26 2.63 11.55 -7.69
N LEU A 27 1.83 11.76 -6.64
CA LEU A 27 2.32 12.03 -5.29
C LEU A 27 3.01 10.81 -4.69
N PHE A 28 2.40 9.63 -4.82
CA PHE A 28 3.03 8.39 -4.36
C PHE A 28 4.36 8.10 -5.08
N LYS A 29 4.43 8.35 -6.39
CA LYS A 29 5.69 8.26 -7.15
C LYS A 29 6.76 9.23 -6.65
N LYS A 30 6.40 10.44 -6.20
CA LYS A 30 7.34 11.36 -5.56
C LYS A 30 7.86 10.80 -4.23
N CYS A 31 7.00 10.17 -3.43
CA CYS A 31 7.41 9.48 -2.21
C CYS A 31 8.37 8.32 -2.52
N MET A 32 8.06 7.47 -3.51
CA MET A 32 8.95 6.40 -3.98
C MET A 32 10.33 6.93 -4.38
N LYS A 33 10.37 8.03 -5.16
CA LYS A 33 11.64 8.66 -5.56
C LYS A 33 12.43 9.21 -4.37
N ALA A 34 11.76 9.77 -3.36
CA ALA A 34 12.40 10.32 -2.17
C ALA A 34 13.13 9.25 -1.34
N VAL A 35 12.59 8.03 -1.27
CA VAL A 35 13.24 6.88 -0.62
C VAL A 35 14.22 6.12 -1.52
N GLY A 36 14.42 6.55 -2.77
CA GLY A 36 15.22 5.81 -3.74
C GLY A 36 14.61 4.46 -4.15
N VAL A 37 13.30 4.30 -4.02
CA VAL A 37 12.57 3.12 -4.52
C VAL A 37 12.15 3.39 -5.96
N GLU A 38 12.76 2.69 -6.90
CA GLU A 38 12.31 2.66 -8.29
C GLU A 38 11.70 1.28 -8.59
N SER A 39 10.40 1.26 -8.88
CA SER A 39 9.68 0.04 -9.26
C SER A 39 8.87 0.27 -10.52
N THR A 40 9.05 -0.62 -11.51
CA THR A 40 8.18 -0.71 -12.70
C THR A 40 6.85 -1.38 -12.36
N LYS A 41 6.80 -2.16 -11.27
CA LYS A 41 5.59 -2.78 -10.73
C LYS A 41 4.84 -1.74 -9.90
N PHE A 42 3.76 -1.22 -10.46
CA PHE A 42 2.88 -0.28 -9.77
C PHE A 42 1.66 -1.01 -9.23
N LEU A 43 1.13 -0.53 -8.09
CA LEU A 43 0.02 -1.13 -7.34
C LEU A 43 -1.10 -1.64 -8.27
N CYS A 44 -1.38 -2.95 -8.26
CA CYS A 44 -2.41 -3.58 -9.10
C CYS A 44 -3.82 -3.32 -8.59
N ASN A 45 -4.83 -3.48 -9.45
CA ASN A 45 -6.23 -3.47 -9.02
C ASN A 45 -6.54 -4.80 -8.32
N ASP A 46 -7.03 -4.73 -7.09
CA ASP A 46 -7.52 -5.92 -6.39
C ASP A 46 -8.80 -6.43 -7.04
N CYS A 47 -8.92 -7.76 -7.17
CA CYS A 47 -10.13 -8.44 -7.54
C CYS A 47 -10.50 -9.39 -6.38
N PRO A 48 -11.49 -9.04 -5.54
CA PRO A 48 -11.82 -9.81 -4.34
C PRO A 48 -12.19 -11.27 -4.61
N THR A 49 -12.63 -11.59 -5.82
CA THR A 49 -13.00 -12.94 -6.26
C THR A 49 -11.81 -13.77 -6.73
N ARG A 50 -10.59 -13.20 -6.78
CA ARG A 50 -9.38 -13.89 -7.25
C ARG A 50 -8.22 -13.61 -6.30
N TRP A 51 -7.87 -14.59 -5.48
CA TRP A 51 -6.75 -14.48 -4.54
C TRP A 51 -5.41 -14.10 -5.22
N ASN A 52 -5.24 -14.42 -6.51
CA ASN A 52 -4.07 -14.02 -7.32
C ASN A 52 -3.85 -12.51 -7.36
N SER A 53 -4.91 -11.70 -7.51
CA SER A 53 -4.78 -10.24 -7.50
C SER A 53 -4.54 -9.68 -6.11
N THR A 54 -5.09 -10.31 -5.08
CA THR A 54 -4.81 -9.94 -3.68
C THR A 54 -3.35 -10.22 -3.35
N TYR A 55 -2.82 -11.37 -3.77
CA TYR A 55 -1.39 -11.67 -3.65
C TYR A 55 -0.53 -10.60 -4.36
N ASP A 56 -0.83 -10.27 -5.62
CA ASP A 56 -0.02 -9.31 -6.38
C ASP A 56 -0.08 -7.90 -5.77
N LEU A 57 -1.25 -7.48 -5.29
CA LEU A 57 -1.39 -6.20 -4.58
C LEU A 57 -0.56 -6.20 -3.30
N LEU A 58 -0.70 -7.23 -2.46
CA LEU A 58 0.01 -7.31 -1.18
C LEU A 58 1.52 -7.41 -1.40
N LYS A 59 1.98 -8.19 -2.39
CA LYS A 59 3.39 -8.30 -2.73
C LYS A 59 3.99 -6.96 -3.11
N ILE A 60 3.35 -6.23 -4.03
CA ILE A 60 3.82 -4.91 -4.46
C ILE A 60 3.75 -3.91 -3.30
N ALA A 61 2.67 -3.90 -2.51
CA ALA A 61 2.54 -3.00 -1.37
C ALA A 61 3.64 -3.22 -0.32
N VAL A 62 3.96 -4.47 -0.01
CA VAL A 62 5.04 -4.85 0.91
C VAL A 62 6.42 -4.49 0.35
N ASP A 63 6.65 -4.69 -0.95
CA ASP A 63 7.92 -4.29 -1.59
C ASP A 63 8.10 -2.76 -1.60
N LEU A 64 6.98 -2.02 -1.63
CA LEU A 64 6.96 -0.56 -1.57
C LEU A 64 6.82 0.01 -0.15
N GLU A 65 6.91 -0.83 0.90
CA GLU A 65 6.73 -0.46 2.31
C GLU A 65 7.44 0.86 2.69
N LYS A 66 8.71 1.01 2.28
CA LYS A 66 9.50 2.23 2.55
C LYS A 66 8.86 3.50 2.01
N SER A 67 8.16 3.41 0.88
CA SER A 67 7.47 4.54 0.25
C SER A 67 6.21 4.97 1.01
N PHE A 68 5.67 4.09 1.86
CA PHE A 68 4.59 4.42 2.79
C PHE A 68 5.12 5.05 4.08
N TYR A 69 6.38 4.76 4.45
CA TYR A 69 6.99 5.19 5.72
C TYR A 69 7.92 6.39 5.66
N ASP A 70 8.15 7.01 4.49
CA ASP A 70 9.16 8.07 4.39
C ASP A 70 8.72 9.42 4.97
N SER A 71 8.77 9.40 6.29
CA SER A 71 8.71 10.49 7.23
C SER A 71 10.10 10.95 7.65
N LEU A 72 11.20 10.41 7.12
CA LEU A 72 12.51 10.57 7.74
C LEU A 72 13.52 11.43 6.96
N VAL A 73 13.14 12.02 5.82
CA VAL A 73 13.95 13.07 5.20
C VAL A 73 13.12 14.33 4.91
N GLY A 74 13.13 15.24 5.87
CA GLY A 74 13.09 16.69 5.66
C GLY A 74 11.77 17.38 5.31
N ASN A 75 10.85 16.80 4.53
CA ASN A 75 9.59 17.50 4.18
C ASN A 75 8.43 16.59 3.70
N SER A 76 8.61 15.27 3.62
CA SER A 76 7.66 14.34 2.97
C SER A 76 6.57 13.75 3.89
N TYR A 77 6.83 13.56 5.19
CA TYR A 77 5.78 13.19 6.17
C TYR A 77 4.66 14.22 6.25
N ARG A 78 5.03 15.49 6.09
CA ARG A 78 4.09 16.59 5.99
C ARG A 78 3.21 16.44 4.75
N LEU A 79 3.73 15.96 3.61
CA LEU A 79 2.96 15.79 2.39
C LEU A 79 1.96 14.64 2.49
N TRP A 80 2.34 13.41 2.87
CA TRP A 80 1.37 12.31 2.97
C TRP A 80 0.25 12.61 3.97
N LYS A 81 0.60 13.13 5.16
CA LYS A 81 -0.37 13.59 6.16
C LYS A 81 -1.19 14.75 5.62
N HIS A 82 -0.61 15.76 4.97
CA HIS A 82 -1.38 16.89 4.41
C HIS A 82 -2.25 16.51 3.20
N LEU A 83 -1.88 15.49 2.43
CA LEU A 83 -2.62 14.98 1.27
C LEU A 83 -3.82 14.13 1.68
N ILE A 84 -3.64 13.28 2.70
CA ILE A 84 -4.74 12.61 3.38
C ILE A 84 -5.66 13.67 4.02
N TYR A 85 -5.14 14.57 4.85
CA TYR A 85 -5.98 15.52 5.58
C TYR A 85 -6.66 16.62 4.73
N LYS A 86 -6.14 17.00 3.54
CA LYS A 86 -6.84 17.93 2.63
C LYS A 86 -7.97 17.28 1.82
N ASN A 87 -7.88 15.98 1.51
CA ASN A 87 -8.91 15.25 0.76
C ASN A 87 -9.99 14.69 1.72
N ARG A 88 -10.66 15.60 2.44
CA ARG A 88 -11.53 15.30 3.61
C ARG A 88 -12.61 14.26 3.36
N SER A 89 -13.08 14.08 2.12
CA SER A 89 -14.22 13.21 1.85
C SER A 89 -13.89 11.71 1.84
N PHE A 90 -12.63 11.32 1.64
CA PHE A 90 -12.25 9.89 1.58
C PHE A 90 -11.09 9.54 2.52
N ALA A 91 -10.20 10.48 2.81
CA ALA A 91 -9.06 10.22 3.68
C ALA A 91 -9.39 10.26 5.18
N ARG A 92 -10.61 10.64 5.58
CA ARG A 92 -11.08 10.46 6.96
C ARG A 92 -11.17 8.98 7.35
N ASP A 93 -11.43 8.11 6.38
CA ASP A 93 -11.66 6.69 6.61
C ASP A 93 -10.46 5.80 6.20
N VAL A 94 -9.44 6.38 5.55
CA VAL A 94 -8.21 5.65 5.18
C VAL A 94 -7.28 5.61 6.39
N VAL A 95 -7.23 4.46 7.04
CA VAL A 95 -6.26 4.16 8.11
C VAL A 95 -4.85 4.13 7.51
N THR A 96 -3.90 4.80 8.15
CA THR A 96 -2.49 4.74 7.76
C THR A 96 -1.91 3.40 8.21
N PRO A 97 -1.31 2.60 7.32
CA PRO A 97 -0.82 1.27 7.67
C PRO A 97 0.38 1.39 8.62
N GLY A 98 0.30 0.73 9.77
CA GLY A 98 1.36 0.64 10.76
C GLY A 98 2.35 -0.47 10.43
N SER A 99 3.54 -0.45 11.03
CA SER A 99 4.60 -1.43 10.72
C SER A 99 4.12 -2.87 10.88
N GLN A 100 3.23 -3.09 11.85
CA GLN A 100 2.60 -4.38 12.08
C GLN A 100 1.74 -4.86 10.90
N ASP A 101 1.08 -3.95 10.17
CA ASP A 101 0.27 -4.31 9.01
C ASP A 101 1.13 -4.89 7.89
N PHE A 102 2.32 -4.30 7.67
CA PHE A 102 3.29 -4.81 6.70
C PHE A 102 3.90 -6.14 7.14
N VAL A 103 4.19 -6.33 8.43
CA VAL A 103 4.65 -7.62 8.97
C VAL A 103 3.61 -8.71 8.73
N THR A 104 2.34 -8.43 9.04
CA THR A 104 1.23 -9.36 8.83
C THR A 104 1.02 -9.68 7.35
N CYS A 105 1.00 -8.66 6.50
CA CYS A 105 0.80 -8.84 5.06
C CYS A 105 1.98 -9.56 4.40
N ARG A 106 3.22 -9.33 4.87
CA ARG A 106 4.40 -10.06 4.41
C ARG A 106 4.30 -11.55 4.74
N ALA A 107 3.84 -11.90 5.94
CA ALA A 107 3.61 -13.31 6.30
C ALA A 107 2.54 -13.95 5.41
N MET A 108 1.45 -13.23 5.10
CA MET A 108 0.42 -13.68 4.17
C MET A 108 0.94 -13.86 2.74
N VAL A 109 1.73 -12.91 2.23
CA VAL A 109 2.38 -13.03 0.91
C VAL A 109 3.24 -14.29 0.85
N THR A 110 4.11 -14.51 1.84
CA THR A 110 4.96 -15.72 1.92
C THR A 110 4.13 -17.01 1.95
N PHE A 111 2.98 -17.00 2.65
CA PHE A 111 2.07 -18.14 2.66
C PHE A 111 1.42 -18.38 1.29
N LEU A 112 0.87 -17.33 0.68
CA LEU A 112 0.18 -17.39 -0.61
C LEU A 112 1.12 -17.71 -1.78
N GLU A 113 2.39 -17.31 -1.70
CA GLU A 113 3.42 -17.61 -2.71
C GLU A 113 3.56 -19.11 -2.97
N LYS A 114 3.39 -19.94 -1.94
CA LYS A 114 3.43 -21.41 -2.04
C LYS A 114 2.38 -21.99 -2.98
N PHE A 115 1.25 -21.30 -3.15
CA PHE A 115 0.16 -21.71 -4.02
C PHE A 115 0.28 -21.12 -5.43
N LYS A 116 1.04 -20.03 -5.60
CA LYS A 116 1.21 -19.34 -6.89
C LYS A 116 2.24 -20.00 -7.80
N VAL A 117 3.32 -20.53 -7.22
CA VAL A 117 4.45 -21.14 -7.95
C VAL A 117 4.05 -22.44 -8.69
N LYS A 118 2.87 -23.00 -8.44
CA LYS A 118 2.37 -24.25 -9.05
C LYS A 118 1.46 -24.06 -10.27
N THR A 119 1.38 -22.88 -10.86
CA THR A 119 0.58 -22.62 -12.08
C THR A 119 1.50 -22.26 -13.23
#